data_AF-A0A242MT59-F1
#
_entry.id   AF-A0A242MT59-F1
#
_cell.length_a   1.000
_cell.length_b   1.000
_cell.length_c   1.000
_cell.angle_alpha   90.00
_cell.angle_beta   90.00
_cell.angle_gamma   90.00
#
_symmetry.space_group_name_H-M   'P 1'
#
loop_
_entity.id
_entity.type
_entity.pdbx_description
1 polymer ?
#
loop_
_entity_poly.entity_id
_entity_poly.type
_entity_poly.pdbx_seq_one_letter_code
_entity_poly.pdbx_strand_id
1 'polypeptide(L)'
;MDPDPRYVPLTDKLAVRSYVSEKLAQKYLVPLIAAPVAFTRAAFDALPASFVMKANHGSSFVEVVRDKSQTSFERLQHLTEQWLQTDFYKVSRERHYSKIRPRIFFEQLLLDERGKLPPDYKVHCFRRGNAQPVMYISVISDRFGDTTRGDIFDVRWNRLDFVIGYYSRSEEPPGAPPNLAAILDTAKTLSEGFDYVRVDLYAPGDNIYFGELTFTPGAGVLPFVPDRIDYEWGRLLRE
;
A
#
# COMPACT_ATOMS: atom_id res chain seq x y z
N MET A 1 -22.62 -5.59 -11.85
CA MET A 1 -21.39 -6.10 -12.47
C MET A 1 -20.53 -6.72 -11.41
N ASP A 2 -19.95 -7.88 -11.69
CA ASP A 2 -18.86 -8.40 -10.89
C ASP A 2 -17.60 -7.57 -11.14
N PRO A 3 -16.74 -7.35 -10.12
CA PRO A 3 -15.47 -6.69 -10.31
C PRO A 3 -14.60 -7.50 -11.27
N ASP A 4 -13.70 -6.80 -11.98
CA ASP A 4 -12.72 -7.44 -12.87
C ASP A 4 -12.04 -8.61 -12.14
N PRO A 5 -12.05 -9.83 -12.72
CA PRO A 5 -11.49 -11.02 -12.08
C PRO A 5 -10.00 -10.87 -11.75
N ARG A 6 -9.27 -9.97 -12.43
CA ARG A 6 -7.87 -9.66 -12.15
C ARG A 6 -7.66 -9.02 -10.77
N TYR A 7 -8.68 -8.36 -10.20
CA TYR A 7 -8.51 -7.62 -8.94
C TYR A 7 -8.20 -8.52 -7.75
N VAL A 8 -8.77 -9.73 -7.68
CA VAL A 8 -8.55 -10.64 -6.55
C VAL A 8 -7.07 -11.03 -6.39
N PRO A 9 -6.40 -11.62 -7.39
CA PRO A 9 -4.98 -11.98 -7.26
C PRO A 9 -4.06 -10.75 -7.16
N LEU A 10 -4.47 -9.58 -7.66
CA LEU A 10 -3.67 -8.35 -7.59
C LEU A 10 -3.82 -7.60 -6.26
N THR A 11 -4.92 -7.79 -5.53
CA THR A 11 -5.07 -7.25 -4.17
C THR A 11 -4.49 -8.20 -3.11
N ASP A 12 -4.43 -9.52 -3.38
CA ASP A 12 -3.78 -10.47 -2.47
C ASP A 12 -2.28 -10.15 -2.37
N LYS A 13 -1.86 -9.66 -1.19
CA LYS A 13 -0.49 -9.19 -0.94
C LYS A 13 0.59 -10.29 -1.11
N LEU A 14 0.20 -11.56 -1.14
CA LEU A 14 1.10 -12.68 -1.48
C LEU A 14 1.06 -13.02 -2.98
N ALA A 15 -0.13 -13.12 -3.58
CA ALA A 15 -0.27 -13.52 -4.98
C ALA A 15 0.23 -12.44 -5.96
N VAL A 16 0.04 -11.15 -5.64
CA VAL A 16 0.47 -10.01 -6.46
C VAL A 16 1.99 -9.99 -6.70
N ARG A 17 2.77 -10.66 -5.85
CA ARG A 17 4.24 -10.68 -5.93
C ARG A 17 4.74 -11.27 -7.25
N SER A 18 4.04 -12.26 -7.82
CA SER A 18 4.39 -12.80 -9.15
C SER A 18 4.19 -11.75 -10.24
N TYR A 19 3.05 -11.05 -10.22
CA TYR A 19 2.76 -9.97 -11.18
C TYR A 19 3.83 -8.87 -11.15
N VAL A 20 4.24 -8.41 -9.96
CA VAL A 20 5.29 -7.39 -9.81
C VAL A 20 6.64 -7.89 -10.32
N SER A 21 6.98 -9.15 -10.05
CA SER A 21 8.23 -9.74 -10.51
C SER A 21 8.30 -9.87 -12.03
N GLU A 22 7.18 -10.23 -12.66
CA GLU A 22 7.05 -10.35 -14.12
C GLU A 22 7.06 -8.99 -14.83
N LYS A 23 6.37 -7.99 -14.28
CA LYS A 23 6.25 -6.66 -14.88
C LYS A 23 7.47 -5.77 -14.67
N LEU A 24 8.18 -5.95 -13.56
CA LEU A 24 9.33 -5.13 -13.19
C LEU A 24 10.55 -6.01 -12.98
N ALA A 25 10.72 -6.52 -11.76
CA ALA A 25 11.75 -7.46 -11.32
C ALA A 25 11.54 -7.75 -9.83
N GLN A 26 12.08 -8.87 -9.35
CA GLN A 26 12.00 -9.26 -7.94
C GLN A 26 12.58 -8.23 -6.96
N LYS A 27 13.57 -7.41 -7.39
CA LYS A 27 14.19 -6.37 -6.55
C LYS A 27 13.21 -5.29 -6.07
N TYR A 28 12.09 -5.11 -6.77
CA TYR A 28 11.04 -4.17 -6.38
C TYR A 28 10.12 -4.73 -5.30
N LEU A 29 10.24 -6.01 -4.91
CA LEU A 29 9.46 -6.56 -3.81
C LEU A 29 10.18 -6.37 -2.49
N VAL A 30 9.44 -6.00 -1.43
CA VAL A 30 9.96 -6.12 -0.07
C VAL A 30 10.37 -7.58 0.15
N PRO A 31 11.59 -7.85 0.67
CA PRO A 31 12.03 -9.21 0.94
C PRO A 31 11.04 -9.94 1.85
N LEU A 32 10.56 -11.08 1.37
CA LEU A 32 9.65 -11.95 2.12
C LEU A 32 10.48 -12.83 3.05
N ILE A 33 10.28 -12.70 4.35
CA ILE A 33 10.96 -13.50 5.37
C ILE A 33 10.28 -14.88 5.46
N ALA A 34 8.96 -14.88 5.61
CA ALA A 34 8.18 -16.11 5.73
C ALA A 34 6.70 -15.88 5.37
N ALA A 35 6.05 -16.91 4.86
CA ALA A 35 4.61 -16.97 4.68
C ALA A 35 4.13 -18.37 5.08
N PRO A 36 4.11 -18.71 6.38
CA PRO A 36 3.77 -20.04 6.82
C PRO A 36 2.29 -20.36 6.54
N VAL A 37 1.92 -21.64 6.60
CA VAL A 37 0.52 -22.06 6.52
C VAL A 37 -0.21 -21.80 7.84
N ALA A 38 0.49 -21.99 8.96
CA ALA A 38 0.01 -21.69 10.30
C ALA A 38 1.10 -20.93 11.08
N PHE A 39 0.72 -19.97 11.90
CA PHE A 39 1.66 -19.27 12.77
C PHE A 39 1.90 -20.11 14.03
N THR A 40 3.05 -20.78 14.08
CA THR A 40 3.45 -21.63 15.21
C THR A 40 4.56 -20.98 16.02
N ARG A 41 4.80 -21.47 17.24
CA ARG A 41 5.92 -21.00 18.07
C ARG A 41 7.26 -21.13 17.36
N ALA A 42 7.50 -22.24 16.67
CA ALA A 42 8.70 -22.45 15.86
C ALA A 42 8.84 -21.41 14.73
N ALA A 43 7.72 -21.04 14.08
CA ALA A 43 7.75 -19.98 13.07
C ALA A 43 8.15 -18.63 13.68
N PHE A 44 7.62 -18.28 14.86
CA PHE A 44 7.99 -17.06 15.58
C PHE A 44 9.46 -17.05 16.03
N ASP A 45 9.94 -18.16 16.57
CA ASP A 45 11.32 -18.27 17.06
C ASP A 45 12.32 -18.08 15.90
N ALA A 46 11.98 -18.54 14.69
CA ALA A 46 12.77 -18.39 13.47
C ALA A 46 12.74 -16.96 12.86
N LEU A 47 11.81 -16.08 13.26
CA LEU A 47 11.77 -14.70 12.75
C LEU A 47 13.01 -13.91 13.19
N PRO A 48 13.49 -12.95 12.38
CA PRO A 48 14.59 -12.06 12.77
C PRO A 48 14.22 -11.13 13.93
N ALA A 49 15.20 -10.35 14.40
CA ALA A 49 15.00 -9.39 15.49
C ALA A 49 14.01 -8.27 15.17
N SER A 50 13.77 -7.96 13.90
CA SER A 50 12.77 -7.00 13.45
C SER A 50 12.12 -7.44 12.14
N PHE A 51 10.83 -7.16 11.99
CA PHE A 51 10.03 -7.57 10.83
C PHE A 51 8.70 -6.81 10.80
N VAL A 52 7.98 -6.94 9.69
CA VAL A 52 6.59 -6.51 9.57
C VAL A 52 5.71 -7.73 9.38
N MET A 53 4.77 -7.96 10.28
CA MET A 53 3.75 -9.00 10.15
C MET A 53 2.53 -8.40 9.44
N LYS A 54 2.00 -9.11 8.45
CA LYS A 54 0.83 -8.67 7.67
C LYS A 54 -0.13 -9.82 7.42
N ALA A 55 -1.40 -9.49 7.23
CA ALA A 55 -2.35 -10.41 6.58
C ALA A 55 -2.59 -10.00 5.12
N ASN A 56 -2.74 -10.98 4.23
CA ASN A 56 -2.80 -10.74 2.78
C ASN A 56 -4.14 -10.21 2.26
N HIS A 57 -5.20 -10.26 3.06
CA HIS A 57 -6.60 -10.17 2.64
C HIS A 57 -7.35 -8.98 3.27
N GLY A 58 -6.66 -7.86 3.50
CA GLY A 58 -7.30 -6.66 4.02
C GLY A 58 -6.40 -5.43 4.03
N SER A 59 -6.91 -4.39 4.68
CA SER A 59 -6.19 -3.17 5.01
C SER A 59 -6.01 -3.03 6.52
N SER A 60 -5.00 -2.27 6.94
CA SER A 60 -4.61 -2.08 8.35
C SER A 60 -4.20 -3.34 9.13
N PHE A 61 -4.19 -4.51 8.51
CA PHE A 61 -3.64 -5.75 9.08
C PHE A 61 -2.12 -5.77 8.93
N VAL A 62 -1.48 -4.90 9.71
CA VAL A 62 -0.04 -4.68 9.73
C VAL A 62 0.43 -4.46 11.15
N GLU A 63 1.49 -5.14 11.54
CA GLU A 63 2.13 -5.00 12.84
C GLU A 63 3.64 -4.84 12.61
N VAL A 64 4.18 -3.71 13.04
CA VAL A 64 5.59 -3.36 12.86
C VAL A 64 6.35 -3.75 14.13
N VAL A 65 7.19 -4.78 14.02
CA VAL A 65 8.03 -5.25 15.13
C VAL A 65 9.44 -4.72 14.93
N ARG A 66 9.79 -3.65 15.65
CA ARG A 66 11.15 -3.07 15.65
C ARG A 66 12.14 -3.86 16.50
N ASP A 67 11.65 -4.52 17.54
CA ASP A 67 12.44 -5.36 18.43
C ASP A 67 11.59 -6.55 18.89
N LYS A 68 11.94 -7.75 18.44
CA LYS A 68 11.25 -9.01 18.76
C LYS A 68 11.29 -9.30 20.27
N SER A 69 12.28 -8.79 21.01
CA SER A 69 12.34 -8.96 22.47
C SER A 69 11.25 -8.19 23.22
N GLN A 70 10.68 -7.16 22.59
CA GLN A 70 9.58 -6.34 23.12
C GLN A 70 8.20 -6.87 22.72
N THR A 71 8.13 -8.05 22.11
CA THR A 71 6.88 -8.69 21.72
C THR A 71 6.87 -10.17 22.10
N SER A 72 5.70 -10.78 22.10
CA SER A 72 5.53 -12.20 22.44
C SER A 72 4.84 -12.97 21.32
N PHE A 73 5.08 -14.28 21.29
CA PHE A 73 4.36 -15.19 20.39
C PHE A 73 2.85 -15.06 20.61
N GLU A 74 2.41 -15.02 21.87
CA GLU A 74 1.01 -14.98 22.26
C GLU A 74 0.31 -13.71 21.76
N ARG A 75 0.98 -12.55 21.81
CA ARG A 75 0.45 -11.28 21.28
C ARG A 75 0.28 -11.35 19.76
N LEU A 76 1.31 -11.78 19.04
CA LEU A 76 1.25 -11.86 17.58
C LEU A 76 0.28 -12.95 17.10
N GLN A 77 0.13 -14.02 17.88
CA GLN A 77 -0.85 -15.08 17.63
C GLN A 77 -2.27 -14.57 17.79
N HIS A 78 -2.53 -13.77 18.83
CA HIS A 78 -3.84 -13.14 19.02
C HIS A 78 -4.20 -12.21 17.85
N LEU A 79 -3.26 -11.37 17.40
CA LEU A 79 -3.46 -10.52 16.21
C LEU A 79 -3.70 -11.37 14.95
N THR A 80 -2.94 -12.45 14.79
CA THR A 80 -3.10 -13.39 13.67
C THR A 80 -4.51 -13.98 13.65
N GLU A 81 -5.00 -14.49 14.79
CA GLU A 81 -6.35 -15.06 14.90
C GLU A 81 -7.42 -14.01 14.60
N GLN A 82 -7.30 -12.81 15.18
CA GLN A 82 -8.21 -11.70 14.92
C GLN A 82 -8.27 -11.36 13.44
N TRP A 83 -7.12 -11.18 12.78
CA TRP A 83 -7.08 -10.80 11.37
C TRP A 83 -7.62 -11.90 10.47
N LEU A 84 -7.24 -13.17 10.69
CA LEU A 84 -7.66 -14.29 9.85
C LEU A 84 -9.16 -14.63 9.99
N GLN A 85 -9.79 -14.30 11.12
CA GLN A 85 -11.23 -14.44 11.32
C GLN A 85 -12.03 -13.24 10.78
N THR A 86 -11.36 -12.14 10.44
CA THR A 86 -12.04 -10.93 9.98
C THR A 86 -12.38 -11.03 8.50
N ASP A 87 -13.68 -11.09 8.18
CA ASP A 87 -14.16 -10.89 6.82
C ASP A 87 -14.04 -9.40 6.44
N PHE A 88 -12.92 -9.02 5.84
CA PHE A 88 -12.62 -7.63 5.52
C PHE A 88 -13.64 -7.00 4.54
N TYR A 89 -14.32 -7.81 3.73
CA TYR A 89 -15.42 -7.30 2.89
C TYR A 89 -16.58 -6.76 3.73
N LYS A 90 -16.90 -7.36 4.87
CA LYS A 90 -17.95 -6.82 5.76
C LYS A 90 -17.54 -5.50 6.41
N VAL A 91 -16.23 -5.26 6.56
CA VAL A 91 -15.66 -4.04 7.14
C VAL A 91 -15.67 -2.90 6.12
N SER A 92 -15.10 -3.12 4.93
CA SER A 92 -14.84 -2.05 3.96
C SER A 92 -15.79 -2.06 2.76
N ARG A 93 -16.51 -3.16 2.49
CA ARG A 93 -17.29 -3.40 1.25
C ARG A 93 -16.46 -3.50 -0.03
N GLU A 94 -15.14 -3.62 0.11
CA GLU A 94 -14.24 -3.94 -1.00
C GLU A 94 -14.35 -5.42 -1.38
N ARG A 95 -15.19 -5.71 -2.39
CA ARG A 95 -15.60 -7.08 -2.77
C ARG A 95 -14.46 -8.02 -3.11
N HIS A 96 -13.32 -7.52 -3.57
CA HIS A 96 -12.20 -8.36 -4.00
C HIS A 96 -11.58 -9.13 -2.81
N TYR A 97 -11.64 -8.60 -1.58
CA TYR A 97 -11.10 -9.30 -0.42
C TYR A 97 -11.86 -10.57 -0.03
N SER A 98 -13.17 -10.67 -0.33
CA SER A 98 -13.98 -11.82 0.06
C SER A 98 -13.60 -13.13 -0.62
N LYS A 99 -12.84 -13.05 -1.72
CA LYS A 99 -12.37 -14.20 -2.50
C LYS A 99 -10.92 -14.58 -2.20
N ILE A 100 -10.22 -13.80 -1.36
CA ILE A 100 -8.82 -14.05 -1.01
C ILE A 100 -8.80 -15.01 0.18
N ARG A 101 -8.02 -16.10 0.08
CA ARG A 101 -7.80 -17.00 1.20
C ARG A 101 -6.94 -16.29 2.26
N PRO A 102 -7.45 -16.11 3.50
CA PRO A 102 -6.70 -15.46 4.57
C PRO A 102 -5.40 -16.19 4.91
N ARG A 103 -4.29 -15.45 4.90
CA ARG A 103 -2.96 -15.91 5.33
C ARG A 103 -2.20 -14.77 6.00
N ILE A 104 -1.29 -15.15 6.89
CA ILE A 104 -0.28 -14.25 7.46
C ILE A 104 1.07 -14.44 6.79
N PHE A 105 1.85 -13.37 6.75
CA PHE A 105 3.20 -13.37 6.23
C PHE A 105 4.04 -12.28 6.89
N PHE A 106 5.36 -12.38 6.70
CA PHE A 106 6.36 -11.56 7.34
C PHE A 106 7.31 -11.01 6.28
N GLU A 107 7.48 -9.70 6.29
CA GLU A 107 8.38 -8.98 5.40
C GLU A 107 9.49 -8.30 6.17
N GLN A 108 10.60 -8.06 5.49
CA GLN A 108 11.68 -7.24 6.03
C GLN A 108 11.16 -5.85 6.40
N LEU A 109 11.54 -5.39 7.59
CA LEU A 109 11.30 -4.02 8.03
C LEU A 109 12.18 -3.08 7.21
N LEU A 110 11.53 -2.20 6.43
CA LEU A 110 12.22 -1.13 5.71
C LEU A 110 12.36 0.08 6.61
N LEU A 111 13.57 0.62 6.68
CA LEU A 111 13.90 1.86 7.39
C LEU A 111 14.68 2.79 6.45
N ASP A 112 14.51 4.09 6.64
CA ASP A 112 15.37 5.10 6.02
C ASP A 112 16.74 5.19 6.73
N GLU A 113 17.62 6.05 6.23
CA GLU A 113 18.96 6.29 6.79
C GLU A 113 18.93 6.80 8.24
N ARG A 114 17.78 7.29 8.71
CA ARG A 114 17.57 7.80 10.08
C ARG A 114 16.88 6.77 10.98
N GLY A 115 16.65 5.54 10.50
CA GLY A 115 15.96 4.49 11.25
C GLY A 115 14.45 4.69 11.39
N LYS A 116 13.86 5.60 10.61
CA LYS A 116 12.41 5.83 10.54
C LYS A 116 11.76 4.96 9.46
N LEU A 117 10.45 4.75 9.58
CA LEU A 117 9.70 4.10 8.51
C LEU A 117 9.67 5.03 7.29
N PRO A 118 9.90 4.52 6.08
CA PRO A 118 9.79 5.34 4.87
C PRO A 118 8.34 5.79 4.68
N PRO A 119 8.10 6.98 4.09
CA PRO A 119 6.77 7.41 3.74
C PRO A 119 6.14 6.47 2.69
N ASP A 120 4.82 6.39 2.68
CA ASP A 120 4.08 5.75 1.59
C ASP A 120 3.90 6.74 0.43
N TYR A 121 4.40 6.40 -0.75
CA TYR A 121 4.08 7.08 -2.00
C TYR A 121 2.91 6.36 -2.66
N LYS A 122 1.71 6.92 -2.57
CA LYS A 122 0.51 6.34 -3.17
C LYS A 122 0.20 7.06 -4.48
N VAL A 123 0.59 6.45 -5.60
CA VAL A 123 0.44 7.03 -6.92
C VAL A 123 -0.91 6.61 -7.51
N HIS A 124 -1.84 7.55 -7.58
CA HIS A 124 -3.14 7.39 -8.22
C HIS A 124 -2.97 7.48 -9.73
N CYS A 125 -3.18 6.38 -10.45
CA CYS A 125 -3.01 6.32 -11.90
C CYS A 125 -4.38 6.23 -12.57
N PHE A 126 -4.69 7.19 -13.45
CA PHE A 126 -5.91 7.24 -14.25
C PHE A 126 -5.54 7.10 -15.73
N ARG A 127 -6.12 6.13 -16.43
CA ARG A 127 -5.83 5.87 -17.83
C ARG A 127 -7.12 5.86 -18.65
N ARG A 128 -7.08 6.54 -19.79
CA ARG A 128 -8.14 6.49 -20.79
C ARG A 128 -7.65 5.73 -22.01
N GLY A 129 -8.23 4.56 -22.26
CA GLY A 129 -7.82 3.68 -23.35
C GLY A 129 -6.31 3.43 -23.35
N ASN A 130 -5.66 3.67 -24.50
CA ASN A 130 -4.22 3.44 -24.67
C ASN A 130 -3.33 4.67 -24.39
N ALA A 131 -3.89 5.75 -23.82
CA ALA A 131 -3.12 6.95 -23.52
C ALA A 131 -2.12 6.75 -22.36
N GLN A 132 -1.20 7.70 -22.19
CA GLN A 132 -0.38 7.79 -20.98
C GLN A 132 -1.29 8.09 -19.76
N PRO A 133 -1.00 7.52 -18.58
CA PRO A 133 -1.83 7.75 -17.41
C PRO A 133 -1.63 9.17 -16.88
N VAL A 134 -2.73 9.80 -16.46
CA VAL A 134 -2.70 10.97 -15.59
C VAL A 134 -2.43 10.47 -14.16
N MET A 135 -1.43 11.05 -13.49
CA MET A 135 -1.00 10.58 -12.17
C MET A 135 -1.01 11.69 -11.14
N TYR A 136 -1.36 11.32 -9.91
CA TYR A 136 -1.26 12.16 -8.71
C TYR A 136 -0.60 11.36 -7.58
N ILE A 137 0.17 12.02 -6.74
CA ILE A 137 0.98 11.37 -5.70
C ILE A 137 0.45 11.80 -4.35
N SER A 138 0.00 10.84 -3.54
CA SER A 138 -0.33 11.06 -2.13
C SER A 138 0.83 10.55 -1.27
N VAL A 139 1.52 11.44 -0.57
CA VAL A 139 2.61 11.09 0.34
C VAL A 139 2.05 11.00 1.76
N ILE A 140 2.08 9.80 2.35
CA ILE A 140 1.72 9.61 3.76
C ILE A 140 3.00 9.51 4.59
N SER A 141 3.25 10.56 5.38
CA SER A 141 4.44 10.68 6.23
C SER A 141 4.12 10.34 7.68
N ASP A 142 5.15 9.94 8.44
CA ASP A 142 5.06 9.59 9.87
C ASP A 142 3.95 8.59 10.21
N ARG A 143 3.74 7.63 9.31
CA ARG A 143 2.72 6.60 9.48
C ARG A 143 2.96 5.81 10.76
N PHE A 144 1.87 5.47 11.46
CA PHE A 144 1.86 4.81 12.77
C PHE A 144 2.37 5.68 13.93
N GLY A 145 2.64 6.97 13.70
CA GLY A 145 2.84 7.96 14.75
C GLY A 145 1.65 8.92 14.89
N ASP A 146 1.63 9.66 15.99
CA ASP A 146 0.59 10.66 16.30
C ASP A 146 0.56 11.84 15.33
N THR A 147 1.63 12.00 14.53
CA THR A 147 1.81 13.09 13.57
C THR A 147 1.63 12.65 12.13
N THR A 148 0.91 11.54 11.85
CA THR A 148 0.67 11.11 10.47
C THR A 148 0.13 12.27 9.61
N ARG A 149 0.75 12.53 8.45
CA ARG A 149 0.36 13.59 7.52
C ARG A 149 0.13 13.05 6.11
N GLY A 150 -0.73 13.72 5.36
CA GLY A 150 -1.03 13.41 3.97
C GLY A 150 -0.90 14.65 3.09
N ASP A 151 0.02 14.60 2.14
CA ASP A 151 0.25 15.68 1.17
C ASP A 151 0.06 15.16 -0.25
N ILE A 152 -0.62 15.93 -1.09
CA ILE A 152 -0.93 15.54 -2.47
C ILE A 152 -0.12 16.40 -3.43
N PHE A 153 0.42 15.77 -4.47
CA PHE A 153 1.27 16.40 -5.47
C PHE A 153 0.88 15.98 -6.89
N ASP A 154 1.18 16.84 -7.86
CA ASP A 154 1.25 16.45 -9.27
C ASP A 154 2.58 15.73 -9.60
N VAL A 155 2.72 15.22 -10.82
CA VAL A 155 3.93 14.52 -11.28
C VAL A 155 5.20 15.40 -11.35
N ARG A 156 5.06 16.72 -11.25
CA ARG A 156 6.17 17.67 -11.21
C ARG A 156 6.49 18.11 -9.77
N TRP A 157 5.92 17.41 -8.78
CA TRP A 157 6.06 17.70 -7.36
C TRP A 157 5.47 19.04 -6.92
N ASN A 158 4.51 19.59 -7.67
CA ASN A 158 3.75 20.75 -7.20
C ASN A 158 2.70 20.27 -6.19
N ARG A 159 2.75 20.79 -4.96
CA ARG A 159 1.77 20.49 -3.93
C ARG A 159 0.40 21.01 -4.34
N LEU A 160 -0.61 20.15 -4.24
CA LEU A 160 -2.00 20.47 -4.53
C LEU A 160 -2.75 20.86 -3.25
N ASP A 161 -3.71 21.76 -3.40
CA ASP A 161 -4.42 22.38 -2.29
C ASP A 161 -5.73 21.64 -1.96
N PHE A 162 -5.60 20.37 -1.58
CA PHE A 162 -6.72 19.57 -1.08
C PHE A 162 -6.25 18.43 -0.18
N VAL A 163 -7.20 17.82 0.52
CA VAL A 163 -7.00 16.71 1.46
C VAL A 163 -7.76 15.48 0.97
N ILE A 164 -7.22 14.29 1.26
CA ILE A 164 -7.91 13.00 1.06
C ILE A 164 -8.17 12.37 2.43
N GLY A 165 -9.44 12.09 2.73
CA GLY A 165 -9.85 11.46 3.97
C GLY A 165 -9.56 12.32 5.21
N TYR A 166 -8.98 11.69 6.23
CA TYR A 166 -8.74 12.29 7.55
C TYR A 166 -7.30 12.78 7.75
N TYR A 167 -6.45 12.71 6.73
CA TYR A 167 -5.05 13.09 6.87
C TYR A 167 -4.91 14.61 6.95
N SER A 168 -4.35 15.09 8.06
CA SER A 168 -3.94 16.49 8.12
C SER A 168 -2.75 16.72 7.18
N ARG A 169 -2.71 17.90 6.57
CA ARG A 169 -1.59 18.34 5.74
C ARG A 169 -0.39 18.71 6.59
N SER A 170 0.81 18.51 6.07
CA SER A 170 2.02 19.00 6.72
C SER A 170 2.07 20.53 6.69
N GLU A 171 2.59 21.17 7.74
CA GLU A 171 2.87 22.62 7.69
C GLU A 171 3.91 22.89 6.60
N GLU A 172 4.99 22.12 6.63
CA GLU A 172 6.02 22.07 5.59
C GLU A 172 5.92 20.74 4.82
N PRO A 173 5.60 20.76 3.51
CA PRO A 173 5.50 19.54 2.72
C PRO A 173 6.88 18.91 2.51
N PRO A 174 6.97 17.57 2.37
CA PRO A 174 8.23 16.91 2.06
C PRO A 174 8.78 17.36 0.69
N GLY A 175 10.11 17.48 0.63
CA GLY A 175 10.82 17.70 -0.63
C GLY A 175 10.65 16.54 -1.62
N ALA A 176 10.91 16.81 -2.90
CA ALA A 176 10.84 15.78 -3.93
C ALA A 176 11.84 14.66 -3.65
N PRO A 177 11.43 13.38 -3.72
CA PRO A 177 12.39 12.29 -3.61
C PRO A 177 13.36 12.34 -4.79
N PRO A 178 14.65 12.05 -4.57
CA PRO A 178 15.67 12.11 -5.63
C PRO A 178 15.36 11.15 -6.79
N ASN A 179 14.66 10.05 -6.51
CA ASN A 179 14.26 9.03 -7.47
C ASN A 179 12.79 9.18 -7.95
N LEU A 180 12.21 10.39 -7.93
CA LEU A 180 10.82 10.65 -8.36
C LEU A 180 10.48 10.06 -9.74
N ALA A 181 11.37 10.20 -10.72
CA ALA A 181 11.14 9.66 -12.06
C ALA A 181 10.95 8.13 -12.03
N ALA A 182 11.76 7.42 -11.25
CA ALA A 182 11.66 5.98 -11.10
C ALA A 182 10.41 5.54 -10.34
N ILE A 183 9.94 6.33 -9.36
CA ILE A 183 8.65 6.11 -8.68
C ILE A 183 7.50 6.19 -9.68
N LEU A 184 7.48 7.24 -10.51
CA LEU A 184 6.44 7.46 -11.52
C LEU A 184 6.46 6.38 -12.62
N ASP A 185 7.65 5.99 -13.09
CA ASP A 185 7.78 4.92 -14.09
C ASP A 185 7.32 3.57 -13.52
N THR A 186 7.69 3.26 -12.27
CA THR A 186 7.23 2.05 -11.57
C THR A 186 5.70 2.01 -11.48
N ALA A 187 5.09 3.12 -11.05
CA ALA A 187 3.64 3.22 -10.94
C ALA A 187 2.96 3.09 -12.31
N LYS A 188 3.48 3.77 -13.33
CA LYS A 188 2.98 3.71 -14.71
C LYS A 188 3.00 2.29 -15.29
N THR A 189 4.08 1.54 -15.08
CA THR A 189 4.20 0.15 -15.55
C THR A 189 3.23 -0.78 -14.83
N LEU A 190 3.09 -0.65 -13.51
CA LEU A 190 2.15 -1.45 -12.72
C LEU A 190 0.68 -1.07 -12.96
N SER A 191 0.42 0.13 -13.49
CA SER A 191 -0.93 0.59 -13.83
C SER A 191 -1.40 0.20 -15.24
N GLU A 192 -0.60 -0.53 -16.01
CA GLU A 192 -0.95 -0.91 -17.38
C GLU A 192 -2.15 -1.86 -17.42
N GLY A 193 -3.12 -1.54 -18.29
CA GLY A 193 -4.32 -2.36 -18.48
C GLY A 193 -5.44 -2.12 -17.47
N PHE A 194 -5.35 -1.04 -16.68
CA PHE A 194 -6.40 -0.59 -15.77
C PHE A 194 -6.75 0.88 -16.04
N ASP A 195 -8.05 1.19 -16.04
CA ASP A 195 -8.55 2.58 -16.13
C ASP A 195 -8.18 3.36 -14.88
N TYR A 196 -8.14 2.65 -13.75
CA TYR A 196 -7.68 3.19 -12.48
C TYR A 196 -7.04 2.14 -11.60
N VAL A 197 -5.91 2.51 -11.01
CA VAL A 197 -5.32 1.81 -9.88
C VAL A 197 -4.45 2.77 -9.09
N ARG A 198 -4.48 2.65 -7.76
CA ARG A 198 -3.51 3.30 -6.88
C ARG A 198 -2.37 2.32 -6.64
N VAL A 199 -1.15 2.75 -6.96
CA VAL A 199 0.07 1.98 -6.74
C VAL A 199 0.78 2.54 -5.50
N ASP A 200 0.91 1.73 -4.47
CA ASP A 200 1.55 2.12 -3.22
C ASP A 200 3.01 1.64 -3.25
N LEU A 201 3.93 2.58 -3.03
CA LEU A 201 5.37 2.36 -3.10
C LEU A 201 6.07 2.89 -1.85
N TYR A 202 7.17 2.27 -1.47
CA TYR A 202 8.15 2.80 -0.53
C TYR A 202 9.43 3.15 -1.30
N ALA A 203 10.08 4.25 -0.96
CA ALA A 203 11.32 4.66 -1.61
C ALA A 203 12.42 5.09 -0.61
N PRO A 204 12.96 4.16 0.20
CA PRO A 204 14.09 4.47 1.08
C PRO A 204 15.40 4.60 0.29
N GLY A 205 16.00 5.79 0.32
CA GLY A 205 17.18 6.12 -0.47
C GLY A 205 16.88 6.01 -1.97
N ASP A 206 17.74 5.31 -2.71
CA ASP A 206 17.55 5.09 -4.15
C ASP A 206 16.70 3.85 -4.50
N ASN A 207 16.34 3.04 -3.51
CA ASN A 207 15.55 1.83 -3.74
C ASN A 207 14.06 2.14 -3.88
N ILE A 208 13.34 1.27 -4.58
CA ILE A 208 11.88 1.33 -4.69
C ILE A 208 11.33 -0.04 -4.35
N TYR A 209 10.36 -0.09 -3.44
CA TYR A 209 9.65 -1.29 -3.04
C TYR A 209 8.15 -1.14 -3.25
N PHE A 210 7.55 -2.16 -3.82
CA PHE A 210 6.11 -2.32 -3.97
C PHE A 210 5.45 -2.60 -2.63
N GLY A 211 4.39 -1.84 -2.34
CA GLY A 211 3.51 -2.03 -1.17
C GLY A 211 2.22 -2.76 -1.51
N GLU A 212 1.37 -2.15 -2.34
CA GLU A 212 0.09 -2.74 -2.77
C GLU A 212 -0.44 -2.13 -4.08
N LEU A 213 -1.35 -2.85 -4.74
CA LEU A 213 -2.27 -2.30 -5.74
C LEU A 213 -3.64 -2.14 -5.08
N THR A 214 -4.26 -0.98 -5.25
CA THR A 214 -5.60 -0.71 -4.72
C THR A 214 -6.52 -0.18 -5.81
N PHE A 215 -7.56 -0.96 -6.13
CA PHE A 215 -8.52 -0.63 -7.19
C PHE A 215 -9.70 0.20 -6.71
N THR A 216 -10.04 0.14 -5.42
CA THR A 216 -11.18 0.85 -4.82
C THR A 216 -10.81 1.45 -3.47
N PRO A 217 -9.87 2.42 -3.41
CA PRO A 217 -9.35 2.91 -2.15
C PRO A 217 -10.44 3.50 -1.27
N GLY A 218 -10.47 3.05 -0.02
CA GLY A 218 -11.51 3.43 0.95
C GLY A 218 -12.93 3.10 0.46
N ALA A 219 -13.07 2.07 -0.38
CA ALA A 219 -14.33 1.68 -1.01
C ALA A 219 -15.04 2.80 -1.80
N GLY A 220 -14.31 3.83 -2.20
CA GLY A 220 -14.87 5.02 -2.86
C GLY A 220 -15.66 5.95 -1.94
N VAL A 221 -15.50 5.83 -0.61
CA VAL A 221 -16.20 6.68 0.37
C VAL A 221 -15.26 7.60 1.16
N LEU A 222 -13.95 7.60 0.87
CA LEU A 222 -13.01 8.57 1.44
C LEU A 222 -13.23 9.94 0.76
N PRO A 223 -13.70 10.96 1.47
CA PRO A 223 -14.00 12.26 0.86
C PRO A 223 -12.72 13.02 0.53
N PHE A 224 -12.78 13.86 -0.50
CA PHE A 224 -11.80 14.91 -0.72
C PHE A 224 -12.30 16.24 -0.14
N VAL A 225 -11.37 17.09 0.30
CA VAL A 225 -11.69 18.44 0.77
C VAL A 225 -10.81 19.44 0.01
N PRO A 226 -11.39 20.30 -0.85
CA PRO A 226 -12.82 20.46 -1.14
C PRO A 226 -13.42 19.33 -2.00
N ASP A 227 -14.73 19.13 -1.90
CA ASP A 227 -15.52 18.09 -2.59
C ASP A 227 -15.46 18.17 -4.13
N ARG A 228 -15.23 19.36 -4.70
CA ARG A 228 -15.02 19.53 -6.15
C ARG A 228 -13.96 18.59 -6.72
N ILE A 229 -12.98 18.17 -5.91
CA ILE A 229 -11.90 17.27 -6.33
C ILE A 229 -12.44 15.87 -6.65
N ASP A 230 -13.45 15.38 -5.91
CA ASP A 230 -14.14 14.11 -6.22
C ASP A 230 -14.68 14.13 -7.66
N TYR A 231 -15.30 15.25 -8.07
CA TYR A 231 -15.81 15.42 -9.42
C TYR A 231 -14.69 15.54 -10.45
N GLU A 232 -13.64 16.31 -10.15
CA GLU A 232 -12.50 16.50 -11.05
C GLU A 232 -11.80 15.17 -11.37
N TRP A 233 -11.48 14.39 -10.34
CA TRP A 233 -10.86 13.07 -10.50
C TRP A 233 -11.83 12.04 -11.10
N GLY A 234 -13.11 12.10 -10.71
CA GLY A 234 -14.15 11.24 -11.27
C GLY A 234 -14.37 11.45 -12.78
N ARG A 235 -14.05 12.62 -13.33
CA ARG A 235 -14.07 12.82 -14.80
C ARG A 235 -12.93 12.06 -15.48
N LEU A 236 -11.79 11.85 -14.83
CA LEU A 236 -10.65 11.15 -15.45
C LEU A 236 -11.00 9.69 -15.80
N LEU A 237 -11.95 9.10 -15.08
CA LEU A 237 -12.45 7.73 -15.27
C LEU A 237 -13.52 7.59 -16.37
N ARG A 238 -14.14 8.69 -16.79
CA ARG A 238 -15.22 8.66 -17.79
C ARG A 238 -14.62 8.79 -19.18
N GLU A 239 -15.15 8.02 -20.13
CA GLU A 239 -14.89 8.20 -21.56
C GLU A 239 -15.19 9.66 -21.98
#